data_AF-A0A7C3AQI2-F1
#
_entry.id   AF-A0A7C3AQI2-F1
#
_cell.length_a   1.000
_cell.length_b   1.000
_cell.length_c   1.000
_cell.angle_alpha   90.00
_cell.angle_beta   90.00
_cell.angle_gamma   90.00
#
_symmetry.space_group_name_H-M   'P 1'
#
loop_
_entity.id
_entity.type
_entity.pdbx_description
1 polymer ?
#
loop_
_entity_poly.entity_id
_entity_poly.type
_entity_poly.pdbx_seq_one_letter_code
_entity_poly.pdbx_strand_id
1 'polypeptide(L)' 'MKVLVIGGSGLLGYKLAKKASEKYDTFLTYNFRPVQIEGCTVLKLDKCNREAVFEILEKVKPDVVIDTAALHNVD' A
#
# COMPACT_ATOMS: atom_id res chain seq x y z
N MET A 1 5.46 7.03 13.06
CA MET A 1 4.11 6.75 12.54
C MET A 1 4.25 5.83 11.35
N LYS A 2 3.44 4.77 11.30
CA LYS A 2 3.40 3.76 10.24
C LYS A 2 2.23 4.01 9.32
N VAL A 3 2.50 4.08 8.01
CA VAL A 3 1.48 4.31 6.99
C VAL A 3 1.42 3.11 6.07
N LEU A 4 0.23 2.54 5.89
CA LEU A 4 -0.02 1.47 4.93
C LEU A 4 -0.82 2.01 3.74
N VAL A 5 -0.24 1.96 2.55
CA VAL A 5 -0.90 2.32 1.29
C VAL A 5 -1.34 1.07 0.55
N ILE A 6 -2.64 0.77 0.55
CA ILE A 6 -3.20 -0.32 -0.26
C ILE A 6 -3.33 0.17 -1.71
N GLY A 7 -2.86 -0.62 -2.68
CA GLY A 7 -2.82 -0.20 -4.09
C GLY A 7 -1.62 0.68 -4.46
N GLY A 8 -0.54 0.59 -3.68
CA GLY A 8 0.69 1.36 -3.87
C GLY A 8 1.41 1.17 -5.21
N SER A 9 1.11 0.11 -5.96
CA SER A 9 1.61 -0.07 -7.33
C SER A 9 0.89 0.77 -8.38
N GLY A 10 -0.26 1.37 -8.05
CA GLY A 10 -1.01 2.27 -8.95
C GLY A 10 -0.43 3.68 -8.96
N LEU A 11 -0.83 4.51 -9.94
CA LEU A 11 -0.25 5.85 -10.13
C LEU A 11 -0.36 6.76 -8.89
N LEU A 12 -1.55 6.82 -8.26
CA LEU A 12 -1.78 7.60 -7.05
C LEU A 12 -1.07 6.99 -5.85
N GLY A 13 -1.28 5.69 -5.61
CA GLY A 13 -0.68 4.96 -4.49
C GLY A 13 0.85 5.05 -4.49
N TYR A 14 1.48 4.98 -5.67
CA TYR A 14 2.92 5.09 -5.82
C TYR A 14 3.44 6.48 -5.40
N LYS A 15 2.83 7.55 -5.92
CA LYS A 15 3.23 8.93 -5.59
C LYS A 15 3.00 9.23 -4.11
N LEU A 16 1.89 8.74 -3.56
CA LEU A 16 1.57 8.88 -2.15
C LEU A 16 2.58 8.15 -1.26
N ALA A 17 2.88 6.88 -1.54
CA ALA A 17 3.84 6.09 -0.79
C ALA A 17 5.25 6.72 -0.86
N LYS A 18 5.68 7.16 -2.04
CA LYS A 18 6.95 7.88 -2.21
C LYS A 18 7.01 9.16 -1.39
N LYS A 19 5.91 9.91 -1.30
CA LYS A 19 5.89 11.15 -0.51
C LYS A 19 5.84 10.87 0.99
N ALA A 20 5.10 9.84 1.39
CA ALA A 20 4.98 9.42 2.78
C ALA A 20 6.32 8.88 3.32
N SER A 21 7.10 8.16 2.51
CA SER A 21 8.39 7.60 2.95
C SER A 21 9.44 8.65 3.29
N GLU A 22 9.28 9.90 2.84
CA GLU A 22 10.14 11.02 3.24
C GLU A 22 10.01 11.36 4.75
N LYS A 23 8.92 10.95 5.41
CA LYS A 23 8.61 11.34 6.80
C LYS A 23 8.11 10.19 7.70
N TYR A 24 7.66 9.09 7.12
CA TYR A 24 6.96 8.02 7.84
C TYR A 24 7.49 6.64 7.44
N ASP A 25 7.37 5.69 8.37
CA ASP A 25 7.63 4.27 8.08
C ASP A 25 6.51 3.76 7.17
N THR A 26 6.83 3.64 5.88
CA THR A 26 5.81 3.50 4.83
C THR A 26 5.81 2.10 4.25
N PHE A 27 4.62 1.50 4.25
CA PHE A 27 4.31 0.21 3.66
C PHE A 27 3.39 0.45 2.47
N LEU A 28 3.58 -0.31 1.40
CA LEU A 28 2.71 -0.24 0.24
C LEU A 28 2.37 -1.64 -0.25
N THR A 29 1.17 -1.82 -0.79
CA THR A 29 0.73 -3.11 -1.32
C THR A 29 0.54 -3.12 -2.82
N TYR A 30 0.75 -4.30 -3.42
CA TYR A 30 0.45 -4.58 -4.82
C TYR A 30 -0.27 -5.93 -4.94
N ASN A 31 -1.11 -6.10 -5.97
CA ASN A 31 -1.71 -7.41 -6.28
C ASN A 31 -0.85 -8.20 -7.28
N PHE A 32 -0.85 -7.76 -8.55
CA PHE A 32 -0.18 -8.49 -9.64
C PHE A 32 1.18 -7.94 -10.04
N ARG A 33 1.35 -6.61 -10.01
CA ARG A 33 2.54 -5.93 -10.55
C ARG A 33 3.35 -5.34 -9.39
N PRO A 34 4.47 -5.96 -8.99
CA PRO A 34 5.32 -5.40 -7.95
C PRO A 34 5.94 -4.09 -8.42
N VAL A 35 6.23 -3.22 -7.45
CA VAL A 35 6.97 -1.97 -7.66
C VAL A 35 8.08 -1.89 -6.62
N GLN A 36 9.09 -1.05 -6.87
CA GLN A 36 10.09 -0.70 -5.89
C GLN A 36 10.06 0.81 -5.66
N ILE A 37 10.02 1.20 -4.39
CA ILE A 37 10.12 2.59 -3.94
C ILE A 37 11.14 2.61 -2.82
N GLU A 38 12.18 3.41 -2.97
CA GLU A 38 13.17 3.61 -1.92
C GLU A 38 12.50 4.16 -0.66
N GLY A 39 12.88 3.60 0.50
CA GLY A 39 12.29 3.95 1.79
C GLY A 39 10.90 3.34 2.05
N CYS A 40 10.39 2.48 1.17
CA CYS A 40 9.12 1.77 1.39
C CYS A 40 9.31 0.25 1.56
N THR A 41 8.54 -0.35 2.45
CA THR A 41 8.36 -1.81 2.49
C THR A 41 7.22 -2.22 1.57
N VAL A 42 7.50 -3.12 0.63
CA VAL A 42 6.53 -3.56 -0.38
C VAL A 42 5.95 -4.92 0.00
N LEU A 43 4.62 -5.02 0.06
CA LEU A 43 3.89 -6.24 0.45
C LEU A 43 2.94 -6.68 -0.67
N LYS A 44 2.82 -7.99 -0.89
CA LYS A 44 1.79 -8.51 -1.81
C LYS A 44 0.46 -8.58 -1.07
N LEU A 45 -0.61 -8.11 -1.68
CA LEU A 45 -1.97 -8.17 -1.14
C LEU A 45 -2.99 -8.23 -2.28
N ASP A 46 -3.84 -9.26 -2.25
CA ASP A 46 -5.17 -9.16 -2.84
C ASP A 46 -6.14 -8.65 -1.77
N LYS A 47 -6.62 -7.41 -1.92
CA LYS A 47 -7.48 -6.78 -0.91
C LYS A 47 -8.87 -7.42 -0.81
N CYS A 48 -9.28 -8.19 -1.81
CA CYS A 48 -10.52 -8.95 -1.77
C CYS A 48 -10.40 -10.19 -0.86
N ASN A 49 -9.18 -10.63 -0.56
CA ASN A 49 -8.93 -11.68 0.43
C ASN A 49 -8.91 -11.07 1.84
N ARG A 50 -10.01 -11.24 2.56
CA ARG A 50 -10.19 -10.71 3.92
C ARG A 50 -9.08 -11.16 4.88
N GLU A 51 -8.74 -12.44 4.89
CA GLU A 51 -7.73 -12.99 5.80
C GLU A 51 -6.36 -12.36 5.56
N ALA A 52 -5.96 -12.25 4.29
CA ALA A 52 -4.69 -11.59 3.91
C ALA A 52 -4.65 -10.11 4.34
N VAL A 53 -5.78 -9.40 4.30
CA VAL A 53 -5.86 -8.03 4.80
C VAL A 53 -5.61 -8.00 6.31
N PHE A 54 -6.26 -8.86 7.09
CA PHE A 54 -6.06 -8.92 8.53
C PHE A 54 -4.64 -9.31 8.91
N GLU A 55 -4.03 -10.27 8.22
CA GLU A 55 -2.63 -10.66 8.44
C GLU A 55 -1.67 -9.48 8.23
N ILE A 56 -1.87 -8.68 7.18
CA ILE A 56 -1.05 -7.47 6.96
C ILE A 56 -1.28 -6.45 8.06
N LEU A 57 -2.53 -6.21 8.47
CA LEU A 57 -2.84 -5.25 9.52
C LEU A 57 -2.23 -5.66 10.87
N GLU A 58 -2.28 -6.94 11.22
CA GLU A 58 -1.67 -7.47 12.45
C GLU A 58 -0.13 -7.45 12.42
N LYS A 59 0.46 -7.72 11.24
CA LYS A 59 1.91 -7.71 11.04
C LYS A 59 2.48 -6.30 11.04
N VAL A 60 1.87 -5.38 10.29
CA VAL A 60 2.37 -4.01 10.12
C VAL A 60 2.01 -3.15 11.33
N LYS A 61 0.80 -3.33 11.87
CA LYS A 61 0.17 -2.46 12.88
C LYS A 61 0.27 -0.99 12.46
N PRO A 62 -0.32 -0.60 11.31
CA PRO A 62 -0.23 0.77 10.81
C PRO A 62 -1.06 1.72 11.68
N ASP A 63 -0.57 2.96 11.84
CA ASP A 63 -1.34 4.04 12.48
C ASP A 63 -2.41 4.58 11.52
N VAL A 64 -2.10 4.57 10.22
CA VAL A 64 -2.98 5.05 9.15
C VAL A 64 -2.98 4.06 7.99
N VAL A 65 -4.16 3.75 7.47
CA VAL A 65 -4.35 2.97 6.24
C VAL A 65 -4.97 3.87 5.18
N ILE A 66 -4.40 3.87 3.97
CA ILE A 66 -4.90 4.61 2.82
C ILE A 66 -5.17 3.60 1.70
N ASP A 67 -6.44 3.36 1.37
CA ASP A 67 -6.83 2.48 0.27
C ASP A 67 -6.98 3.27 -1.04
N THR A 68 -6.05 3.04 -1.96
CA THR A 68 -6.03 3.63 -3.30
C THR A 68 -6.29 2.59 -4.40
N ALA A 69 -6.51 1.33 -4.04
CA ALA A 69 -6.74 0.25 -4.98
C ALA A 69 -8.20 0.29 -5.48
N ALA A 70 -8.49 1.06 -6.51
CA ALA A 70 -9.82 1.09 -7.12
C ALA A 70 -9.76 0.68 -8.60
N LEU A 71 -10.84 0.08 -9.10
CA LEU A 71 -11.08 0.02 -10.54
C LEU A 71 -11.35 1.44 -11.02
N HIS A 72 -10.38 2.01 -11.71
CA HIS A 72 -10.52 3.29 -12.39
C HIS A 72 -10.84 2.98 -13.85
N ASN A 73 -12.13 2.99 -14.19
CA ASN A 73 -12.55 3.05 -15.58
C ASN A 73 -12.84 4.52 -15.89
N VAL A 74 -11.77 5.25 -16.18
CA VAL A 74 -11.86 6.60 -16.73
C VAL A 74 -11.47 6.49 -18.20
N ASP A 75 -12.49 6.29 -19.01
CA ASP A 75 -12.50 6.75 -20.40
C ASP A 75 -13.22 8.11 -20.40
#